data_AF-A0A660R4E5-F1
#
_entry.id   AF-A0A660R4E5-F1
#
_cell.length_a   1.000
_cell.length_b   1.000
_cell.length_c   1.000
_cell.angle_alpha   90.00
_cell.angle_beta   90.00
_cell.angle_gamma   90.00
#
_symmetry.space_group_name_H-M   'P 1'
#
loop_
_entity.id
_entity.type
_entity.pdbx_description
1 polymer ?
#
loop_
_entity_poly.entity_id
_entity_poly.type
_entity_poly.pdbx_seq_one_letter_code
_entity_poly.pdbx_strand_id
1 'polypeptide(L)'
;MRIVVIGAGIVGSLTARELTKYDVEVILIEKEMDVGWGVTKANSAIIHAGYDDPPGSVRARFCAMGNKMYTELSKELDFELERIGSLVVAFSDEEIRVLKKLLKQGEENGVPNLKILDRDETLDKEPGLSPLVKASLWAPTAGITEPWMVAIAAVENALDNGLKLHLDEKVVDIVVEKSRVKKVVTERGEYKADVIVNCAGLFADEIAKMAGAEYTPIYPRKGEYILLDKSVGNLVRRIIFPTPTDISKGILVLPTVDGGILLGPTAMDLSRDRKRDLATTREGLKEVVEKTKKMVPGIDLSYAIKTFAGLRPESPQRDFFIKASERIWGFINVMAMRSPGLTAAPAIAKYVVEKIIQEDLKIELKRKENFNPIRKGIIRFADLPLDEWNEWIKKDPLAGKIVCYCNKVTEREIVEAIKRGARTLDGIKFRTRAMFGKCQGGFCMTRILKILARELGLDESEILLKSRKSWLIDGRVRE
;
A
#
# COMPACT_ATOMS: atom_id res chain seq x y z
N MET A 1 -19.74 -14.52 17.23
CA MET A 1 -19.99 -13.12 16.82
C MET A 1 -19.44 -12.92 15.40
N ARG A 2 -20.10 -12.09 14.58
CA ARG A 2 -19.70 -11.79 13.19
C ARG A 2 -19.22 -10.35 13.06
N ILE A 3 -18.03 -10.19 12.52
CA ILE A 3 -17.41 -8.88 12.28
C ILE A 3 -17.15 -8.74 10.79
N VAL A 4 -17.74 -7.71 10.18
CA VAL A 4 -17.53 -7.38 8.76
C VAL A 4 -16.54 -6.22 8.65
N VAL A 5 -15.49 -6.40 7.86
CA VAL A 5 -14.55 -5.34 7.47
C VAL A 5 -14.87 -4.94 6.03
N ILE A 6 -15.06 -3.64 5.79
CA ILE A 6 -15.37 -3.11 4.46
C ILE A 6 -14.12 -2.44 3.88
N GLY A 7 -13.63 -2.98 2.77
CA GLY A 7 -12.45 -2.52 2.03
C GLY A 7 -11.19 -3.32 2.34
N ALA A 8 -10.64 -4.01 1.34
CA ALA A 8 -9.39 -4.77 1.41
C ALA A 8 -8.17 -3.93 0.99
N GLY A 9 -8.17 -2.63 1.34
CA GLY A 9 -6.95 -1.84 1.40
C GLY A 9 -6.05 -2.33 2.55
N ILE A 10 -4.84 -1.79 2.68
CA ILE A 10 -3.89 -2.24 3.71
C ILE A 10 -4.44 -2.17 5.13
N VAL A 11 -5.21 -1.12 5.47
CA VAL A 11 -5.80 -0.97 6.80
C VAL A 11 -6.86 -2.05 7.05
N GLY A 12 -7.79 -2.26 6.13
CA GLY A 12 -8.80 -3.32 6.28
C GLY A 12 -8.21 -4.73 6.24
N SER A 13 -7.17 -4.95 5.44
CA SER A 13 -6.45 -6.23 5.37
C SER A 13 -5.77 -6.59 6.69
N LEU A 14 -5.04 -5.64 7.29
CA LEU A 14 -4.40 -5.85 8.58
C LEU A 14 -5.39 -5.92 9.73
N THR A 15 -6.49 -5.16 9.68
CA THR A 15 -7.58 -5.28 10.67
C THR A 15 -8.25 -6.64 10.58
N ALA A 16 -8.54 -7.14 9.38
CA ALA A 16 -9.11 -8.47 9.20
C ALA A 16 -8.16 -9.55 9.75
N ARG A 17 -6.86 -9.46 9.43
CA ARG A 17 -5.84 -10.35 10.02
C ARG A 17 -5.82 -10.29 11.55
N GLU A 18 -5.83 -9.08 12.14
CA GLU A 18 -5.82 -8.93 13.59
C GLU A 18 -7.05 -9.58 14.24
N LEU A 19 -8.24 -9.42 13.62
CA LEU A 19 -9.48 -10.04 14.07
C LEU A 19 -9.42 -11.57 14.00
N THR A 20 -8.75 -12.16 13.00
CA THR A 20 -8.67 -13.63 12.87
C THR A 20 -7.87 -14.31 13.99
N LYS A 21 -7.12 -13.55 14.82
CA LYS A 21 -6.50 -14.04 16.06
C LYS A 21 -7.51 -14.43 17.13
N TYR A 22 -8.76 -14.04 16.98
CA TYR A 22 -9.83 -14.22 17.96
C TYR A 22 -10.92 -15.15 17.43
N ASP A 23 -11.66 -15.78 18.34
CA ASP A 23 -12.72 -16.75 18.05
C ASP A 23 -14.02 -16.05 17.61
N VAL A 24 -13.95 -15.43 16.44
CA VAL A 24 -15.03 -14.69 15.79
C VAL A 24 -15.07 -15.02 14.30
N GLU A 25 -16.25 -14.89 13.71
CA GLU A 25 -16.40 -14.97 12.26
C GLU A 25 -16.02 -13.62 11.65
N VAL A 26 -14.98 -13.61 10.82
CA VAL A 26 -14.48 -12.41 10.14
C VAL A 26 -14.85 -12.49 8.65
N ILE A 27 -15.46 -11.44 8.14
CA ILE A 27 -15.81 -11.30 6.72
C ILE A 27 -15.14 -10.03 6.19
N LEU A 28 -14.39 -10.12 5.11
CA LEU A 28 -13.78 -8.98 4.42
C LEU A 28 -14.43 -8.81 3.05
N ILE A 29 -15.02 -7.64 2.80
CA ILE A 29 -15.73 -7.33 1.55
C ILE A 29 -14.97 -6.23 0.81
N GLU A 30 -14.63 -6.46 -0.46
CA GLU A 30 -13.93 -5.54 -1.34
C GLU A 30 -14.63 -5.45 -2.70
N LYS A 31 -14.78 -4.22 -3.18
CA LYS A 31 -15.46 -3.92 -4.46
C LYS A 31 -14.56 -4.18 -5.67
N GLU A 32 -13.25 -4.11 -5.51
CA GLU A 32 -12.29 -4.39 -6.58
C GLU A 32 -12.07 -5.90 -6.72
N MET A 33 -11.58 -6.34 -7.88
CA MET A 33 -11.35 -7.77 -8.16
C MET A 33 -10.21 -8.40 -7.35
N ASP A 34 -9.45 -7.61 -6.58
CA ASP A 34 -8.32 -8.11 -5.79
C ASP A 34 -7.98 -7.16 -4.62
N VAL A 35 -7.16 -7.66 -3.71
CA VAL A 35 -6.73 -6.99 -2.48
C VAL A 35 -5.74 -5.86 -2.79
N GLY A 36 -5.85 -4.74 -2.06
CA GLY A 36 -4.91 -3.62 -2.16
C GLY A 36 -5.09 -2.73 -3.39
N TRP A 37 -6.16 -2.92 -4.17
CA TRP A 37 -6.34 -2.29 -5.47
C TRP A 37 -6.95 -0.87 -5.46
N GLY A 38 -7.20 -0.31 -4.29
CA GLY A 38 -7.53 1.10 -4.11
C GLY A 38 -6.28 1.98 -3.92
N VAL A 39 -6.31 2.85 -2.91
CA VAL A 39 -5.21 3.77 -2.55
C VAL A 39 -3.90 3.04 -2.24
N THR A 40 -3.99 1.82 -1.71
CA THR A 40 -2.84 1.01 -1.30
C THR A 40 -1.84 0.79 -2.42
N LYS A 41 -2.25 0.58 -3.68
CA LYS A 41 -1.30 0.36 -4.77
C LYS A 41 -0.68 1.61 -5.39
N ALA A 42 -1.12 2.82 -4.99
CA ALA A 42 -0.71 4.06 -5.64
C ALA A 42 -0.24 5.11 -4.61
N ASN A 43 0.98 4.91 -4.10
CA ASN A 43 1.64 5.82 -3.17
C ASN A 43 3.18 5.66 -3.27
N SER A 44 3.93 6.45 -2.49
CA SER A 44 5.39 6.41 -2.45
C SER A 44 5.97 5.12 -1.84
N ALA A 45 5.16 4.23 -1.26
CA ALA A 45 5.61 2.95 -0.71
C ALA A 45 6.61 3.06 0.46
N ILE A 46 6.52 4.14 1.25
CA ILE A 46 7.43 4.45 2.36
C ILE A 46 6.84 3.97 3.69
N ILE A 47 7.67 3.27 4.47
CA ILE A 47 7.52 3.08 5.91
C ILE A 47 8.18 4.29 6.60
N HIS A 48 7.40 5.32 6.91
CA HIS A 48 7.89 6.60 7.43
C HIS A 48 8.48 6.45 8.83
N ALA A 49 9.54 7.20 9.14
CA ALA A 49 10.16 7.18 10.47
C ALA A 49 9.28 7.85 11.56
N GLY A 50 8.51 8.89 11.20
CA GLY A 50 7.57 9.56 12.11
C GLY A 50 7.98 10.94 12.63
N TYR A 51 8.98 11.60 12.01
CA TYR A 51 9.50 12.89 12.48
C TYR A 51 8.68 14.13 12.08
N ASP A 52 7.76 14.00 11.12
CA ASP A 52 7.15 15.16 10.44
C ASP A 52 5.70 15.46 10.88
N ASP A 53 4.99 14.50 11.49
CA ASP A 53 3.64 14.74 11.96
C ASP A 53 3.64 15.53 13.29
N PRO A 54 2.72 16.51 13.47
CA PRO A 54 2.67 17.31 14.70
C PRO A 54 2.51 16.45 15.95
N PRO A 55 3.29 16.70 17.02
CA PRO A 55 3.18 15.95 18.27
C PRO A 55 1.77 16.02 18.83
N GLY A 56 1.29 14.90 19.37
CA GLY A 56 -0.08 14.75 19.88
C GLY A 56 -1.17 14.51 18.83
N SER A 57 -0.87 14.65 17.53
CA SER A 57 -1.83 14.26 16.47
C SER A 57 -2.07 12.75 16.45
N VAL A 58 -3.22 12.33 15.91
CA VAL A 58 -3.55 10.90 15.77
C VAL A 58 -2.54 10.22 14.83
N ARG A 59 -2.13 10.91 13.76
CA ARG A 59 -1.05 10.46 12.85
C ARG A 59 0.27 10.23 13.57
N ALA A 60 0.75 11.20 14.36
CA ALA A 60 2.02 11.07 15.08
C ALA A 60 2.01 9.87 16.03
N ARG A 61 0.90 9.69 16.77
CA ARG A 61 0.70 8.55 17.68
C ARG A 61 0.92 7.20 16.99
N PHE A 62 0.35 7.00 15.81
CA PHE A 62 0.40 5.69 15.14
C PHE A 62 1.59 5.48 14.20
N CYS A 63 2.23 6.55 13.71
CA CYS A 63 3.31 6.43 12.72
C CYS A 63 4.54 5.70 13.29
N ALA A 64 5.09 6.20 14.40
CA ALA A 64 6.28 5.60 15.02
C ALA A 64 6.00 4.19 15.59
N MET A 65 4.81 3.98 16.17
CA MET A 65 4.36 2.67 16.63
C MET A 65 4.26 1.67 15.48
N GLY A 66 3.56 2.05 14.40
CA GLY A 66 3.37 1.20 13.24
C GLY A 66 4.69 0.87 12.52
N ASN A 67 5.59 1.85 12.39
CA ASN A 67 6.93 1.64 11.82
C ASN A 67 7.67 0.49 12.52
N LYS A 68 7.65 0.44 13.85
CA LYS A 68 8.35 -0.59 14.65
C LYS A 68 7.80 -1.99 14.37
N MET A 69 6.49 -2.12 14.11
CA MET A 69 5.83 -3.41 13.86
C MET A 69 6.18 -4.03 12.51
N TYR A 70 6.59 -3.24 11.52
CA TYR A 70 6.84 -3.73 10.16
C TYR A 70 7.93 -4.81 10.08
N THR A 71 8.96 -4.75 10.93
CA THR A 71 10.06 -5.73 10.89
C THR A 71 9.59 -7.13 11.28
N GLU A 72 8.77 -7.24 12.32
CA GLU A 72 8.17 -8.52 12.73
C GLU A 72 7.12 -8.95 11.71
N LEU A 73 6.27 -8.03 11.26
CA LEU A 73 5.22 -8.30 10.28
C LEU A 73 5.79 -8.83 8.95
N SER A 74 6.94 -8.30 8.49
CA SER A 74 7.66 -8.76 7.30
C SER A 74 8.17 -10.20 7.47
N LYS A 75 8.65 -10.57 8.66
CA LYS A 75 9.08 -11.94 8.97
C LYS A 75 7.91 -12.92 9.03
N GLU A 76 6.81 -12.50 9.66
CA GLU A 76 5.60 -13.32 9.79
C GLU A 76 4.95 -13.58 8.43
N LEU A 77 4.81 -12.54 7.60
CA LEU A 77 4.04 -12.59 6.35
C LEU A 77 4.88 -12.82 5.10
N ASP A 78 6.21 -12.80 5.24
CA ASP A 78 7.18 -13.06 4.19
C ASP A 78 6.99 -12.10 2.98
N PHE A 79 7.09 -10.80 3.28
CA PHE A 79 7.14 -9.73 2.27
C PHE A 79 8.41 -8.89 2.43
N GLU A 80 8.86 -8.29 1.34
CA GLU A 80 10.08 -7.48 1.31
C GLU A 80 9.92 -6.16 2.07
N LEU A 81 10.89 -5.89 2.95
CA LEU A 81 11.03 -4.64 3.68
C LEU A 81 12.51 -4.25 3.70
N GLU A 82 12.84 -3.09 3.16
CA GLU A 82 14.20 -2.57 3.19
C GLU A 82 14.28 -1.33 4.09
N ARG A 83 15.12 -1.39 5.13
CA ARG A 83 15.39 -0.27 6.04
C ARG A 83 16.52 0.60 5.49
N ILE A 84 16.24 1.30 4.40
CA ILE A 84 17.23 2.14 3.70
C ILE A 84 17.42 3.51 4.37
N GLY A 85 16.54 3.92 5.27
CA GLY A 85 16.53 5.22 5.91
C GLY A 85 16.13 6.38 4.97
N SER A 86 15.98 7.57 5.55
CA SER A 86 15.59 8.77 4.80
C SER A 86 16.44 9.98 5.16
N LEU A 87 16.58 10.89 4.19
CA LEU A 87 17.24 12.19 4.32
C LEU A 87 16.23 13.29 4.01
N VAL A 88 16.05 14.25 4.92
CA VAL A 88 15.42 15.54 4.59
C VAL A 88 16.53 16.51 4.26
N VAL A 89 16.64 16.95 3.01
CA VAL A 89 17.78 17.74 2.52
C VAL A 89 17.53 19.23 2.60
N ALA A 90 18.55 19.99 3.00
CA ALA A 90 18.53 21.44 3.06
C ALA A 90 19.61 22.04 2.14
N PHE A 91 19.23 23.07 1.38
CA PHE A 91 20.04 23.85 0.45
C PHE A 91 20.28 25.29 0.94
N SER A 92 19.62 25.72 2.02
CA SER A 92 19.79 27.05 2.62
C SER A 92 19.89 26.98 4.15
N ASP A 93 20.36 28.07 4.77
CA ASP A 93 20.48 28.12 6.24
C ASP A 93 19.11 28.21 6.92
N GLU A 94 18.10 28.71 6.21
CA GLU A 94 16.70 28.68 6.66
C GLU A 94 16.17 27.24 6.69
N GLU A 95 16.44 26.46 5.63
CA GLU A 95 16.06 25.05 5.57
C GLU A 95 16.77 24.23 6.66
N ILE A 96 18.01 24.57 7.05
CA ILE A 96 18.69 23.96 8.21
C ILE A 96 17.93 24.20 9.52
N ARG A 97 17.29 25.37 9.70
CA ARG A 97 16.44 25.62 10.89
C ARG A 97 15.21 24.71 10.88
N VAL A 98 14.65 24.41 9.70
CA VAL A 98 13.56 23.43 9.56
C VAL A 98 14.04 22.03 9.97
N LEU A 99 15.26 21.62 9.60
CA LEU A 99 15.82 20.34 10.05
C LEU A 99 15.90 20.23 11.58
N LYS A 100 16.33 21.30 12.26
CA LYS A 100 16.37 21.35 13.74
C LYS A 100 14.99 21.22 14.36
N LYS A 101 13.97 21.86 13.78
CA LYS A 101 12.58 21.71 14.22
C LYS A 101 12.09 20.27 14.06
N LEU A 102 12.34 19.66 12.89
CA LEU A 102 11.96 18.27 12.61
C LEU A 102 12.68 17.26 13.51
N LEU A 103 13.96 17.51 13.85
CA LEU A 103 14.71 16.70 14.81
C LEU A 103 13.99 16.68 16.17
N LYS A 104 13.74 17.86 16.75
CA LYS A 104 13.05 17.98 18.04
C LYS A 104 11.66 17.34 18.00
N GLN A 105 10.91 17.57 16.92
CA GLN A 105 9.59 16.99 16.73
C GLN A 105 9.64 15.46 16.67
N GLY A 106 10.62 14.91 15.96
CA GLY A 106 10.81 13.47 15.88
C GLY A 106 11.26 12.84 17.20
N GLU A 107 12.07 13.54 17.99
CA GLU A 107 12.42 13.13 19.35
C GLU A 107 11.18 13.08 20.25
N GLU A 108 10.33 14.11 20.21
CA GLU A 108 9.04 14.14 20.95
C GLU A 108 8.09 13.01 20.50
N ASN A 109 8.10 12.67 19.20
CA ASN A 109 7.34 11.54 18.64
C ASN A 109 7.99 10.17 18.91
N GLY A 110 9.14 10.11 19.59
CA GLY A 110 9.83 8.85 19.94
C GLY A 110 10.52 8.14 18.78
N VAL A 111 10.97 8.89 17.77
CA VAL A 111 11.74 8.35 16.64
C VAL A 111 13.21 8.19 17.06
N PRO A 112 13.76 6.96 17.04
CA PRO A 112 15.12 6.73 17.53
C PRO A 112 16.18 7.14 16.50
N ASN A 113 17.35 7.53 17.00
CA ASN A 113 18.58 7.74 16.22
C ASN A 113 18.46 8.78 15.09
N LEU A 114 17.59 9.78 15.26
CA LEU A 114 17.58 10.95 14.39
C LEU A 114 18.86 11.75 14.59
N LYS A 115 19.42 12.26 13.49
CA LYS A 115 20.55 13.18 13.55
C LYS A 115 20.59 14.13 12.37
N ILE A 116 21.06 15.34 12.61
CA ILE A 116 21.45 16.23 11.51
C ILE A 116 22.84 15.81 11.07
N LEU A 117 23.00 15.62 9.77
CA LEU A 117 24.27 15.39 9.09
C LEU A 117 24.73 16.69 8.45
N ASP A 118 26.03 16.94 8.50
CA ASP A 118 26.62 18.01 7.70
C ASP A 118 26.63 17.64 6.19
N ARG A 119 27.17 18.55 5.38
CA ARG A 119 27.24 18.37 3.92
C ARG A 119 28.02 17.11 3.53
N ASP A 120 29.20 16.91 4.09
CA ASP A 120 30.11 15.86 3.65
C ASP A 120 29.60 14.49 4.12
N GLU A 121 29.06 14.39 5.33
CA GLU A 121 28.34 13.20 5.81
C GLU A 121 27.09 12.90 4.95
N THR A 122 26.38 13.93 4.51
CA THR A 122 25.19 13.77 3.64
C THR A 122 25.57 13.21 2.27
N LEU A 123 26.63 13.75 1.65
CA LEU A 123 27.10 13.32 0.33
C LEU A 123 27.82 11.97 0.37
N ASP A 124 28.52 11.64 1.45
CA ASP A 124 29.05 10.28 1.67
C ASP A 124 27.92 9.24 1.68
N LYS A 125 26.81 9.57 2.36
CA LYS A 125 25.63 8.71 2.36
C LYS A 125 24.96 8.67 1.00
N GLU A 126 24.72 9.81 0.37
CA GLU A 126 23.99 9.90 -0.90
C GLU A 126 24.78 10.65 -1.97
N PRO A 127 25.73 9.97 -2.67
CA PRO A 127 26.58 10.61 -3.67
C PRO A 127 25.83 11.15 -4.90
N GLY A 128 24.63 10.63 -5.19
CA GLY A 128 23.79 11.10 -6.30
C GLY A 128 23.07 12.43 -6.03
N LEU A 129 23.14 12.94 -4.80
CA LEU A 129 22.50 14.19 -4.41
C LEU A 129 23.24 15.40 -4.99
N SER A 130 22.50 16.49 -5.20
CA SER A 130 23.05 17.77 -5.64
C SER A 130 24.17 18.25 -4.71
N PRO A 131 25.34 18.66 -5.25
CA PRO A 131 26.48 19.11 -4.45
C PRO A 131 26.22 20.44 -3.72
N LEU A 132 25.10 21.10 -4.04
CA LEU A 132 24.61 22.32 -3.38
C LEU A 132 23.95 22.04 -2.02
N VAL A 133 23.73 20.79 -1.65
CA VAL A 133 23.22 20.44 -0.32
C VAL A 133 24.14 21.00 0.76
N LYS A 134 23.56 21.51 1.85
CA LYS A 134 24.29 22.04 3.00
C LYS A 134 24.25 21.11 4.21
N ALA A 135 23.14 20.42 4.43
CA ALA A 135 22.94 19.49 5.53
C ALA A 135 21.71 18.60 5.26
N SER A 136 21.51 17.58 6.08
CA SER A 136 20.27 16.79 6.05
C SER A 136 19.85 16.28 7.42
N LEU A 137 18.56 16.01 7.60
CA LEU A 137 18.07 15.21 8.74
C LEU A 137 18.02 13.74 8.33
N TRP A 138 18.84 12.92 8.98
CA TRP A 138 18.89 11.47 8.80
C TRP A 138 17.93 10.76 9.74
N ALA A 139 17.10 9.88 9.19
CA ALA A 139 16.22 8.99 9.94
C ALA A 139 16.45 7.52 9.52
N PRO A 140 17.17 6.73 10.33
CA PRO A 140 17.58 5.37 9.93
C PRO A 140 16.42 4.36 9.95
N THR A 141 15.33 4.65 10.66
CA THR A 141 14.19 3.73 10.77
C THR A 141 13.24 3.77 9.57
N ALA A 142 13.40 4.74 8.67
CA ALA A 142 12.60 4.78 7.46
C ALA A 142 12.93 3.58 6.55
N GLY A 143 11.95 3.13 5.78
CA GLY A 143 12.13 2.03 4.85
C GLY A 143 11.16 2.05 3.69
N ILE A 144 11.30 1.08 2.80
CA ILE A 144 10.45 0.87 1.63
C ILE A 144 9.93 -0.57 1.60
N THR A 145 8.77 -0.76 0.98
CA THR A 145 8.13 -2.08 0.80
C THR A 145 7.20 -2.03 -0.41
N GLU A 146 6.48 -3.11 -0.73
CA GLU A 146 5.35 -3.09 -1.67
C GLU A 146 4.03 -3.06 -0.90
N PRO A 147 3.31 -1.93 -0.87
CA PRO A 147 2.13 -1.79 -0.01
C PRO A 147 1.01 -2.77 -0.34
N TRP A 148 0.84 -3.10 -1.63
CA TRP A 148 -0.12 -4.12 -2.07
C TRP A 148 0.29 -5.52 -1.62
N MET A 149 1.60 -5.82 -1.57
CA MET A 149 2.09 -7.11 -1.11
C MET A 149 1.84 -7.30 0.38
N VAL A 150 2.02 -6.23 1.18
CA VAL A 150 1.65 -6.26 2.60
C VAL A 150 0.16 -6.57 2.79
N ALA A 151 -0.71 -5.94 1.99
CA ALA A 151 -2.15 -6.19 2.04
C ALA A 151 -2.51 -7.62 1.60
N ILE A 152 -1.97 -8.08 0.47
CA ILE A 152 -2.18 -9.44 -0.06
C ILE A 152 -1.70 -10.48 0.95
N ALA A 153 -0.49 -10.35 1.48
CA ALA A 153 0.08 -11.29 2.44
C ALA A 153 -0.71 -11.33 3.76
N ALA A 154 -1.21 -10.18 4.21
CA ALA A 154 -2.10 -10.11 5.38
C ALA A 154 -3.44 -10.84 5.14
N VAL A 155 -4.03 -10.70 3.95
CA VAL A 155 -5.27 -11.40 3.60
C VAL A 155 -5.03 -12.90 3.40
N GLU A 156 -3.94 -13.31 2.73
CA GLU A 156 -3.57 -14.72 2.60
C GLU A 156 -3.41 -15.39 3.97
N ASN A 157 -2.68 -14.75 4.89
CA ASN A 157 -2.57 -15.27 6.26
C ASN A 157 -3.92 -15.27 7.00
N ALA A 158 -4.76 -14.26 6.81
CA ALA A 158 -6.08 -14.23 7.42
C ALA A 158 -6.99 -15.35 6.89
N LEU A 159 -6.91 -15.69 5.60
CA LEU A 159 -7.61 -16.82 4.99
C LEU A 159 -7.21 -18.15 5.63
N ASP A 160 -5.90 -18.37 5.83
CA ASP A 160 -5.38 -19.54 6.54
C ASP A 160 -5.87 -19.63 7.99
N ASN A 161 -6.30 -18.50 8.58
CA ASN A 161 -6.86 -18.39 9.93
C ASN A 161 -8.40 -18.25 9.97
N GLY A 162 -9.08 -18.52 8.85
CA GLY A 162 -10.54 -18.63 8.77
C GLY A 162 -11.29 -17.36 8.34
N LEU A 163 -10.61 -16.38 7.73
CA LEU A 163 -11.27 -15.25 7.09
C LEU A 163 -12.20 -15.71 5.94
N LYS A 164 -13.36 -15.08 5.81
CA LYS A 164 -14.20 -15.16 4.61
C LYS A 164 -13.97 -13.92 3.74
N LEU A 165 -13.42 -14.09 2.55
CA LEU A 165 -13.10 -13.00 1.63
C LEU A 165 -14.11 -12.94 0.48
N HIS A 166 -14.65 -11.75 0.24
CA HIS A 166 -15.57 -11.43 -0.86
C HIS A 166 -14.99 -10.29 -1.70
N LEU A 167 -14.39 -10.64 -2.85
CA LEU A 167 -13.84 -9.70 -3.82
C LEU A 167 -14.87 -9.38 -4.92
N ASP A 168 -14.63 -8.31 -5.67
CA ASP A 168 -15.48 -7.86 -6.77
C ASP A 168 -16.93 -7.59 -6.32
N GLU A 169 -17.12 -7.23 -5.05
CA GLU A 169 -18.43 -7.15 -4.42
C GLU A 169 -18.62 -5.83 -3.68
N LYS A 170 -19.37 -4.93 -4.32
CA LYS A 170 -19.59 -3.59 -3.77
C LYS A 170 -20.69 -3.58 -2.70
N VAL A 171 -20.38 -3.02 -1.54
CA VAL A 171 -21.37 -2.65 -0.52
C VAL A 171 -22.24 -1.50 -1.04
N VAL A 172 -23.56 -1.66 -0.94
CA VAL A 172 -24.55 -0.69 -1.43
C VAL A 172 -25.43 -0.13 -0.32
N ASP A 173 -25.57 -0.82 0.81
CA ASP A 173 -26.34 -0.33 1.96
C ASP A 173 -25.88 -1.00 3.28
N ILE A 174 -26.24 -0.37 4.42
CA ILE A 174 -26.03 -0.91 5.76
C ILE A 174 -27.35 -0.83 6.52
N VAL A 175 -27.87 -1.99 6.91
CA VAL A 175 -29.12 -2.05 7.68
C VAL A 175 -28.81 -1.89 9.17
N VAL A 176 -29.45 -0.88 9.75
CA VAL A 176 -29.41 -0.54 11.17
C VAL A 176 -30.81 -0.69 11.75
N GLU A 177 -30.92 -1.37 12.88
CA GLU A 177 -32.17 -1.50 13.64
C GLU A 177 -31.93 -1.10 15.08
N LYS A 178 -32.80 -0.25 15.64
CA LYS A 178 -32.71 0.22 17.03
C LYS A 178 -31.29 0.76 17.35
N SER A 179 -30.75 1.58 16.45
CA SER A 179 -29.41 2.16 16.55
C SER A 179 -28.27 1.14 16.66
N ARG A 180 -28.43 -0.05 16.08
CA ARG A 180 -27.43 -1.12 16.06
C ARG A 180 -27.26 -1.68 14.65
N VAL A 181 -26.02 -1.92 14.23
CA VAL A 181 -25.76 -2.62 12.96
C VAL A 181 -26.40 -4.02 12.97
N LYS A 182 -26.93 -4.45 11.82
CA LYS A 182 -27.54 -5.78 11.65
C LYS A 182 -26.97 -6.55 10.49
N LYS A 183 -26.82 -5.90 9.34
CA LYS A 183 -26.27 -6.51 8.13
C LYS A 183 -25.67 -5.48 7.19
N VAL A 184 -24.75 -5.96 6.37
CA VAL A 184 -24.21 -5.27 5.20
C VAL A 184 -24.92 -5.81 3.96
N VAL A 185 -25.39 -4.92 3.10
CA VAL A 185 -26.02 -5.29 1.82
C VAL A 185 -25.06 -4.95 0.69
N THR A 186 -24.84 -5.90 -0.21
CA THR A 186 -23.98 -5.74 -1.38
C THR A 186 -24.79 -5.89 -2.66
N GLU A 187 -24.15 -5.68 -3.80
CA GLU A 187 -24.76 -5.97 -5.11
C GLU A 187 -24.98 -7.47 -5.39
N ARG A 188 -24.49 -8.37 -4.52
CA ARG A 188 -24.59 -9.83 -4.71
C ARG A 188 -25.29 -10.57 -3.57
N GLY A 189 -25.49 -9.94 -2.42
CA GLY A 189 -26.08 -10.60 -1.27
C GLY A 189 -26.10 -9.76 -0.01
N GLU A 190 -26.38 -10.43 1.11
CA GLU A 190 -26.47 -9.82 2.41
C GLU A 190 -25.64 -10.59 3.45
N TYR A 191 -24.94 -9.85 4.31
CA TYR A 191 -24.07 -10.41 5.34
C TYR A 191 -24.49 -9.90 6.70
N LYS A 192 -24.96 -10.80 7.56
CA LYS A 192 -25.27 -10.45 8.95
C LYS A 192 -23.99 -10.00 9.67
N ALA A 193 -24.07 -8.90 10.39
CA ALA A 193 -22.94 -8.29 11.08
C ALA A 193 -23.36 -7.83 12.48
N ASP A 194 -22.57 -8.20 13.47
CA ASP A 194 -22.73 -7.70 14.84
C ASP A 194 -21.82 -6.46 15.05
N VAL A 195 -20.69 -6.40 14.34
CA VAL A 195 -19.79 -5.25 14.25
C VAL A 195 -19.39 -5.04 12.78
N ILE A 196 -19.31 -3.77 12.36
CA ILE A 196 -18.81 -3.36 11.05
C ILE A 196 -17.61 -2.42 11.26
N VAL A 197 -16.47 -2.74 10.64
CA VAL A 197 -15.31 -1.86 10.56
C VAL A 197 -15.20 -1.27 9.15
N ASN A 198 -15.44 0.03 9.05
CA ASN A 198 -15.38 0.77 7.79
C ASN A 198 -13.95 1.23 7.48
N CYS A 199 -13.30 0.52 6.56
CA CYS A 199 -11.94 0.78 6.07
C CYS A 199 -11.94 1.16 4.56
N ALA A 200 -13.05 1.71 4.04
CA ALA A 200 -13.29 1.87 2.59
C ALA A 200 -12.50 3.01 1.92
N GLY A 201 -11.41 3.50 2.53
CA GLY A 201 -10.49 4.49 1.96
C GLY A 201 -11.20 5.78 1.52
N LEU A 202 -11.11 6.10 0.23
CA LEU A 202 -11.73 7.30 -0.37
C LEU A 202 -13.26 7.34 -0.25
N PHE A 203 -13.89 6.18 -0.07
CA PHE A 203 -15.36 6.03 -0.05
C PHE A 203 -15.89 5.78 1.36
N ALA A 204 -15.05 5.92 2.39
CA ALA A 204 -15.46 5.59 3.75
C ALA A 204 -16.54 6.54 4.31
N ASP A 205 -16.60 7.79 3.85
CA ASP A 205 -17.69 8.72 4.16
C ASP A 205 -19.03 8.30 3.55
N GLU A 206 -19.00 7.70 2.35
CA GLU A 206 -20.20 7.15 1.71
C GLU A 206 -20.73 5.94 2.47
N ILE A 207 -19.84 5.03 2.90
CA ILE A 207 -20.22 3.86 3.73
C ILE A 207 -20.77 4.31 5.09
N ALA A 208 -20.13 5.26 5.77
CA ALA A 208 -20.62 5.78 7.05
C ALA A 208 -22.00 6.46 6.89
N LYS A 209 -22.22 7.16 5.78
CA LYS A 209 -23.52 7.76 5.45
C LYS A 209 -24.61 6.71 5.24
N MET A 210 -24.32 5.57 4.59
CA MET A 210 -25.27 4.45 4.46
C MET A 210 -25.76 3.96 5.83
N ALA A 211 -24.86 3.85 6.81
CA ALA A 211 -25.20 3.43 8.16
C ALA A 211 -25.90 4.51 9.01
N GLY A 212 -25.97 5.76 8.55
CA GLY A 212 -26.41 6.89 9.40
C GLY A 212 -25.45 7.24 10.54
N ALA A 213 -24.18 6.79 10.46
CA ALA A 213 -23.16 7.05 11.48
C ALA A 213 -22.49 8.42 11.31
N GLU A 214 -21.76 8.88 12.33
CA GLU A 214 -20.91 10.07 12.21
C GLU A 214 -19.77 9.81 11.23
N TYR A 215 -19.36 10.85 10.49
CA TYR A 215 -18.24 10.78 9.58
C TYR A 215 -17.57 12.13 9.38
N THR A 216 -16.35 12.12 8.87
CA THR A 216 -15.69 13.30 8.29
C THR A 216 -15.74 13.22 6.76
N PRO A 217 -16.10 14.29 6.03
CA PRO A 217 -16.11 14.27 4.58
C PRO A 217 -14.72 14.00 4.01
N ILE A 218 -14.64 13.16 2.98
CA ILE A 218 -13.36 12.78 2.37
C ILE A 218 -13.14 13.53 1.07
N TYR A 219 -12.00 14.22 0.99
CA TYR A 219 -11.51 14.94 -0.18
C TYR A 219 -10.34 14.18 -0.79
N PRO A 220 -10.31 13.93 -2.11
CA PRO A 220 -9.16 13.32 -2.74
C PRO A 220 -8.02 14.35 -2.85
N ARG A 221 -6.83 13.98 -2.38
CA ARG A 221 -5.61 14.73 -2.68
C ARG A 221 -4.74 13.95 -3.65
N LYS A 222 -4.67 14.41 -4.90
CA LYS A 222 -3.96 13.76 -5.99
C LYS A 222 -2.46 13.96 -5.88
N GLY A 223 -1.73 12.86 -6.08
CA GLY A 223 -0.29 12.88 -6.27
C GLY A 223 0.12 12.08 -7.49
N GLU A 224 0.88 12.72 -8.36
CA GLU A 224 1.35 12.15 -9.63
C GLU A 224 2.81 11.75 -9.53
N TYR A 225 3.16 10.65 -10.19
CA TYR A 225 4.46 10.02 -10.09
C TYR A 225 5.02 9.65 -11.47
N ILE A 226 6.35 9.57 -11.54
CA ILE A 226 7.11 8.98 -12.64
C ILE A 226 7.97 7.85 -12.05
N LEU A 227 7.90 6.66 -12.63
CA LEU A 227 8.76 5.53 -12.28
C LEU A 227 9.82 5.34 -13.36
N LEU A 228 11.08 5.31 -12.94
CA LEU A 228 12.24 5.00 -13.77
C LEU A 228 12.59 3.51 -13.66
N ASP A 229 13.04 2.92 -14.77
CA ASP A 229 13.51 1.53 -14.84
C ASP A 229 14.73 1.30 -13.95
N LYS A 230 14.84 0.09 -13.40
CA LYS A 230 15.98 -0.35 -12.58
C LYS A 230 17.34 -0.26 -13.29
N SER A 231 17.37 -0.17 -14.62
CA SER A 231 18.61 0.09 -15.36
C SER A 231 19.25 1.45 -15.04
N VAL A 232 18.53 2.36 -14.37
CA VAL A 232 19.09 3.61 -13.82
C VAL A 232 20.15 3.35 -12.73
N GLY A 233 20.17 2.14 -12.15
CA GLY A 233 21.12 1.75 -11.12
C GLY A 233 20.95 2.51 -9.82
N ASN A 234 22.06 2.72 -9.12
CA ASN A 234 22.07 3.28 -7.76
C ASN A 234 22.12 4.82 -7.73
N LEU A 235 21.34 5.49 -8.59
CA LEU A 235 21.29 6.95 -8.66
C LEU A 235 20.86 7.57 -7.32
N VAL A 236 19.94 6.93 -6.60
CA VAL A 236 19.72 7.19 -5.18
C VAL A 236 19.67 5.88 -4.39
N ARG A 237 20.16 5.90 -3.15
CA ARG A 237 20.17 4.73 -2.24
C ARG A 237 19.19 4.88 -1.08
N ARG A 238 18.74 6.11 -0.81
CA ARG A 238 17.87 6.47 0.31
C ARG A 238 16.60 7.16 -0.16
N ILE A 239 15.66 7.32 0.77
CA ILE A 239 14.49 8.16 0.55
C ILE A 239 14.90 9.63 0.73
N ILE A 240 14.83 10.42 -0.34
CA ILE A 240 15.23 11.83 -0.34
C ILE A 240 13.98 12.71 -0.32
N PHE A 241 13.81 13.43 0.78
CA PHE A 241 12.79 14.46 0.95
C PHE A 241 13.41 15.85 0.84
N PRO A 242 12.75 16.81 0.18
CA PRO A 242 13.05 18.22 0.41
C PRO A 242 12.59 18.63 1.82
N THR A 243 13.06 19.76 2.32
CA THR A 243 12.43 20.37 3.51
C THR A 243 10.94 20.65 3.25
N PRO A 244 10.04 20.31 4.19
CA PRO A 244 8.60 20.48 4.02
C PRO A 244 8.21 21.95 3.95
N THR A 245 7.10 22.22 3.26
CA THR A 245 6.39 23.50 3.26
C THR A 245 5.04 23.35 3.96
N ASP A 246 4.34 24.46 4.24
CA ASP A 246 2.99 24.43 4.84
C ASP A 246 1.96 23.67 3.99
N ILE A 247 2.24 23.48 2.70
CA ILE A 247 1.37 22.80 1.74
C ILE A 247 1.62 21.29 1.74
N SER A 248 2.89 20.86 1.73
CA SER A 248 3.24 19.44 1.58
C SER A 248 4.67 19.12 2.05
N LYS A 249 4.97 17.82 2.20
CA LYS A 249 6.34 17.31 2.40
C LYS A 249 7.25 17.47 1.17
N GLY A 250 6.72 18.05 0.08
CA GLY A 250 7.39 18.20 -1.20
C GLY A 250 7.40 16.93 -2.06
N ILE A 251 8.05 17.04 -3.21
CA ILE A 251 8.22 15.97 -4.20
C ILE A 251 9.54 15.26 -3.88
N LEU A 252 9.48 13.95 -3.71
CA LEU A 252 10.59 13.12 -3.25
C LEU A 252 11.22 12.29 -4.38
N VAL A 253 12.41 11.75 -4.11
CA VAL A 253 13.13 10.79 -4.95
C VAL A 253 13.52 9.61 -4.08
N LEU A 254 13.23 8.39 -4.50
CA LEU A 254 13.54 7.19 -3.72
C LEU A 254 13.65 5.95 -4.60
N PRO A 255 14.46 4.96 -4.19
CA PRO A 255 14.42 3.64 -4.80
C PRO A 255 13.12 2.92 -4.43
N THR A 256 12.75 1.96 -5.27
CA THR A 256 11.70 0.96 -5.02
C THR A 256 12.36 -0.38 -4.72
N VAL A 257 11.65 -1.30 -4.07
CA VAL A 257 12.19 -2.65 -3.79
C VAL A 257 12.44 -3.48 -5.06
N ASP A 258 11.78 -3.15 -6.18
CA ASP A 258 12.07 -3.76 -7.50
C ASP A 258 13.32 -3.14 -8.18
N GLY A 259 14.00 -2.20 -7.51
CA GLY A 259 15.23 -1.55 -7.97
C GLY A 259 15.05 -0.34 -8.88
N GLY A 260 13.82 -0.02 -9.29
CA GLY A 260 13.52 1.23 -10.01
C GLY A 260 13.59 2.46 -9.10
N ILE A 261 13.56 3.67 -9.68
CA ILE A 261 13.51 4.93 -8.92
C ILE A 261 12.15 5.61 -9.14
N LEU A 262 11.49 5.95 -8.05
CA LEU A 262 10.22 6.65 -8.07
C LEU A 262 10.44 8.15 -7.83
N LEU A 263 9.86 8.96 -8.71
CA LEU A 263 9.83 10.42 -8.62
C LEU A 263 8.39 10.84 -8.35
N GLY A 264 8.20 11.81 -7.46
CA GLY A 264 6.87 12.23 -7.07
C GLY A 264 6.73 12.25 -5.55
N PRO A 265 5.55 12.52 -5.02
CA PRO A 265 4.34 12.93 -5.73
C PRO A 265 4.13 14.43 -5.75
N THR A 266 3.34 14.91 -6.73
CA THR A 266 2.62 16.19 -6.59
C THR A 266 1.59 16.14 -5.44
N ALA A 267 0.98 17.27 -5.12
CA ALA A 267 0.04 17.37 -4.00
C ALA A 267 -1.12 18.34 -4.29
N MET A 268 -2.03 17.93 -5.17
CA MET A 268 -3.18 18.74 -5.62
C MET A 268 -4.47 18.31 -4.91
N ASP A 269 -5.12 19.24 -4.21
CA ASP A 269 -6.43 19.01 -3.60
C ASP A 269 -7.53 19.02 -4.67
N LEU A 270 -8.44 18.05 -4.60
CA LEU A 270 -9.56 17.91 -5.53
C LEU A 270 -10.89 18.07 -4.80
N SER A 271 -11.93 18.39 -5.57
CA SER A 271 -13.32 18.36 -5.09
C SER A 271 -13.76 16.93 -4.73
N ARG A 272 -14.75 16.81 -3.84
CA ARG A 272 -15.20 15.52 -3.27
C ARG A 272 -15.75 14.53 -4.30
N ASP A 273 -16.29 15.03 -5.41
CA ASP A 273 -16.83 14.23 -6.50
C ASP A 273 -15.74 13.56 -7.36
N ARG A 274 -14.48 14.00 -7.24
CA ARG A 274 -13.35 13.51 -8.05
C ARG A 274 -12.57 12.36 -7.43
N LYS A 275 -13.19 11.52 -6.60
CA LYS A 275 -12.59 10.34 -5.94
C LYS A 275 -12.10 9.23 -6.88
N ARG A 276 -12.32 9.37 -8.19
CA ARG A 276 -11.91 8.43 -9.24
C ARG A 276 -10.93 9.04 -10.26
N ASP A 277 -10.52 10.29 -10.08
CA ASP A 277 -9.58 10.95 -10.99
C ASP A 277 -8.14 10.46 -10.78
N LEU A 278 -7.79 9.40 -11.50
CA LEU A 278 -6.45 8.81 -11.51
C LEU A 278 -5.61 9.24 -12.73
N ALA A 279 -6.05 10.26 -13.47
CA ALA A 279 -5.32 10.76 -14.62
C ALA A 279 -4.14 11.63 -14.21
N THR A 280 -3.01 11.41 -14.88
CA THR A 280 -1.85 12.32 -14.80
C THR A 280 -2.04 13.51 -15.75
N THR A 281 -1.37 14.61 -15.44
CA THR A 281 -1.38 15.87 -16.19
C THR A 281 0.03 16.19 -16.63
N ARG A 282 0.17 16.88 -17.77
CA ARG A 282 1.49 17.30 -18.26
C ARG A 282 2.16 18.26 -17.28
N GLU A 283 1.38 19.15 -16.69
CA GLU A 283 1.82 20.16 -15.74
C GLU A 283 2.30 19.51 -14.42
N GLY A 284 1.55 18.54 -13.89
CA GLY A 284 1.96 17.78 -12.70
C GLY A 284 3.23 16.97 -12.92
N LEU A 285 3.37 16.29 -14.06
CA LEU A 285 4.59 15.55 -14.38
C LEU A 285 5.79 16.48 -14.59
N LYS A 286 5.58 17.66 -15.19
CA LYS A 286 6.63 18.68 -15.31
C LYS A 286 7.11 19.16 -13.94
N GLU A 287 6.18 19.42 -13.02
CA GLU A 287 6.51 19.80 -11.63
C GLU A 287 7.34 18.71 -10.93
N VAL A 288 6.98 17.43 -11.11
CA VAL A 288 7.75 16.29 -10.58
C VAL A 288 9.19 16.35 -11.07
N VAL A 289 9.39 16.50 -12.38
CA VAL A 289 10.72 16.55 -13.00
C VAL A 289 11.55 17.72 -12.46
N GLU A 290 10.99 18.92 -12.45
CA GLU A 290 11.72 20.14 -12.04
C GLU A 290 12.19 20.05 -10.59
N LYS A 291 11.31 19.64 -9.67
CA LYS A 291 11.67 19.57 -8.24
C LYS A 291 12.62 18.42 -7.94
N THR A 292 12.45 17.27 -8.59
CA THR A 292 13.34 16.11 -8.37
C THR A 292 14.74 16.36 -8.93
N LYS A 293 14.88 16.99 -10.10
CA LYS A 293 16.18 17.36 -10.69
C LYS A 293 16.96 18.38 -9.86
N LYS A 294 16.27 19.26 -9.11
CA LYS A 294 16.94 20.17 -8.16
C LYS A 294 17.69 19.39 -7.07
N MET A 295 17.08 18.31 -6.56
CA MET A 295 17.68 17.48 -5.52
C MET A 295 18.68 16.48 -6.09
N VAL A 296 18.38 15.86 -7.23
CA VAL A 296 19.17 14.79 -7.86
C VAL A 296 19.38 15.15 -9.33
N PRO A 297 20.42 15.93 -9.68
CA PRO A 297 20.64 16.42 -11.04
C PRO A 297 20.84 15.31 -12.08
N GLY A 298 21.31 14.13 -11.65
CA GLY A 298 21.56 12.96 -12.51
C GLY A 298 20.31 12.22 -12.99
N ILE A 299 19.09 12.69 -12.68
CA ILE A 299 17.85 12.07 -13.17
C ILE A 299 17.78 12.15 -14.70
N ASP A 300 17.73 10.99 -15.34
CA ASP A 300 17.49 10.82 -16.77
C ASP A 300 16.11 10.20 -17.03
N LEU A 301 15.27 10.96 -17.74
CA LEU A 301 13.89 10.56 -18.06
C LEU A 301 13.80 9.58 -19.24
N SER A 302 14.90 9.30 -19.94
CA SER A 302 14.94 8.23 -20.95
C SER A 302 14.62 6.85 -20.35
N TYR A 303 14.80 6.72 -19.03
CA TYR A 303 14.45 5.53 -18.24
C TYR A 303 13.00 5.53 -17.73
N ALA A 304 12.18 6.53 -18.01
CA ALA A 304 10.80 6.56 -17.55
C ALA A 304 9.99 5.42 -18.19
N ILE A 305 9.48 4.51 -17.38
CA ILE A 305 8.71 3.34 -17.82
C ILE A 305 7.23 3.43 -17.47
N LYS A 306 6.87 4.30 -16.53
CA LYS A 306 5.48 4.46 -16.11
C LYS A 306 5.22 5.82 -15.48
N THR A 307 4.01 6.34 -15.71
CA THR A 307 3.42 7.42 -14.94
C THR A 307 2.12 6.93 -14.32
N PHE A 308 1.79 7.44 -13.14
CA PHE A 308 0.52 7.13 -12.48
C PHE A 308 0.16 8.20 -11.46
N ALA A 309 -1.11 8.23 -11.05
CA ALA A 309 -1.58 9.06 -9.95
C ALA A 309 -2.18 8.18 -8.83
N GLY A 310 -2.01 8.66 -7.60
CA GLY A 310 -2.68 8.15 -6.42
C GLY A 310 -3.53 9.23 -5.77
N LEU A 311 -4.64 8.84 -5.14
CA LEU A 311 -5.55 9.74 -4.44
C LEU A 311 -5.51 9.45 -2.95
N ARG A 312 -5.05 10.41 -2.15
CA ARG A 312 -5.05 10.28 -0.68
C ARG A 312 -6.42 10.66 -0.14
N PRO A 313 -7.01 9.87 0.77
CA PRO A 313 -8.25 10.24 1.44
C PRO A 313 -7.95 11.29 2.52
N GLU A 314 -8.23 12.55 2.21
CA GLU A 314 -7.98 13.69 3.11
C GLU A 314 -9.24 14.10 3.87
N SER A 315 -9.06 14.51 5.12
CA SER A 315 -10.11 15.14 5.93
C SER A 315 -9.85 16.65 6.08
N PRO A 316 -10.87 17.47 6.36
CA PRO A 316 -10.67 18.89 6.69
C PRO A 316 -9.68 19.10 7.85
N GLN A 317 -9.64 18.17 8.80
CA GLN A 317 -8.74 18.21 9.96
C GLN A 317 -7.29 17.84 9.64
N ARG A 318 -7.03 17.30 8.43
CA ARG A 318 -5.72 16.77 8.02
C ARG A 318 -5.17 15.72 8.98
N ASP A 319 -6.06 14.95 9.60
CA ASP A 319 -5.73 13.90 10.55
C ASP A 319 -6.65 12.68 10.35
N PHE A 320 -6.26 11.55 10.95
CA PHE A 320 -7.01 10.31 10.91
C PHE A 320 -8.31 10.42 11.70
N PHE A 321 -9.37 9.77 11.21
CA PHE A 321 -10.64 9.67 11.90
C PHE A 321 -10.90 8.21 12.27
N ILE A 322 -10.61 7.86 13.53
CA ILE A 322 -10.65 6.48 14.04
C ILE A 322 -11.48 6.44 15.32
N LYS A 323 -12.73 6.00 15.24
CA LYS A 323 -13.60 5.86 16.41
C LYS A 323 -14.80 4.95 16.16
N ALA A 324 -15.35 4.39 17.23
CA ALA A 324 -16.71 3.84 17.22
C ALA A 324 -17.73 4.96 17.03
N SER A 325 -18.83 4.64 16.35
CA SER A 325 -20.01 5.49 16.22
C SER A 325 -20.71 5.62 17.56
N GLU A 326 -21.11 6.84 17.91
CA GLU A 326 -21.88 7.12 19.12
C GLU A 326 -23.39 6.96 18.84
N ARG A 327 -23.80 7.16 17.57
CA ARG A 327 -25.18 6.98 17.10
C ARG A 327 -25.54 5.53 16.81
N ILE A 328 -24.60 4.72 16.32
CA ILE A 328 -24.85 3.39 15.75
C ILE A 328 -23.93 2.37 16.40
N TRP A 329 -24.45 1.65 17.39
CA TRP A 329 -23.68 0.63 18.08
C TRP A 329 -23.20 -0.45 17.11
N GLY A 330 -21.92 -0.81 17.24
CA GLY A 330 -21.26 -1.81 16.40
C GLY A 330 -20.74 -1.26 15.07
N PHE A 331 -20.86 0.04 14.77
CA PHE A 331 -20.23 0.65 13.60
C PHE A 331 -18.95 1.39 13.97
N ILE A 332 -17.83 1.06 13.34
CA ILE A 332 -16.51 1.65 13.61
C ILE A 332 -15.97 2.30 12.33
N ASN A 333 -15.54 3.54 12.44
CA ASN A 333 -14.91 4.26 11.34
C ASN A 333 -13.38 4.23 11.46
N VAL A 334 -12.72 3.89 10.36
CA VAL A 334 -11.27 3.99 10.18
C VAL A 334 -11.01 4.73 8.86
N MET A 335 -11.12 6.06 8.92
CA MET A 335 -11.22 6.94 7.75
C MET A 335 -10.07 7.96 7.66
N ALA A 336 -9.99 8.63 6.50
CA ALA A 336 -9.01 9.69 6.23
C ALA A 336 -7.54 9.23 6.35
N MET A 337 -7.28 7.98 5.95
CA MET A 337 -5.96 7.34 6.01
C MET A 337 -5.00 7.85 4.92
N ARG A 338 -4.68 9.15 4.96
CA ARG A 338 -3.59 9.76 4.17
C ARG A 338 -2.22 9.29 4.65
N SER A 339 -1.12 9.74 4.05
CA SER A 339 0.23 9.50 4.60
C SER A 339 0.32 10.05 6.04
N PRO A 340 0.79 9.27 7.03
CA PRO A 340 1.53 8.00 6.91
C PRO A 340 0.69 6.71 7.09
N GLY A 341 -0.49 6.61 6.49
CA GLY A 341 -1.47 5.53 6.69
C GLY A 341 -0.97 4.12 6.38
N LEU A 342 -0.08 3.97 5.39
CA LEU A 342 0.67 2.73 5.16
C LEU A 342 1.46 2.32 6.41
N THR A 343 2.31 3.22 6.90
CA THR A 343 3.15 3.00 8.09
C THR A 343 2.33 2.76 9.35
N ALA A 344 1.22 3.49 9.52
CA ALA A 344 0.37 3.40 10.70
C ALA A 344 -0.56 2.17 10.72
N ALA A 345 -0.81 1.54 9.57
CA ALA A 345 -1.82 0.49 9.40
C ALA A 345 -1.73 -0.67 10.43
N PRO A 346 -0.57 -1.29 10.73
CA PRO A 346 -0.52 -2.38 11.72
C PRO A 346 -0.86 -1.92 13.15
N ALA A 347 -0.44 -0.72 13.54
CA ALA A 347 -0.76 -0.17 14.85
C ALA A 347 -2.25 0.20 14.96
N ILE A 348 -2.83 0.72 13.87
CA ILE A 348 -4.27 1.02 13.79
C ILE A 348 -5.10 -0.25 13.86
N ALA A 349 -4.72 -1.31 13.15
CA ALA A 349 -5.41 -2.60 13.19
C ALA A 349 -5.49 -3.14 14.63
N LYS A 350 -4.35 -3.16 15.33
CA LYS A 350 -4.28 -3.53 16.75
C LYS A 350 -5.14 -2.63 17.63
N TYR A 351 -5.09 -1.32 17.44
CA TYR A 351 -5.90 -0.36 18.19
C TYR A 351 -7.41 -0.55 17.99
N VAL A 352 -7.86 -0.79 16.75
CA VAL A 352 -9.28 -1.04 16.46
C VAL A 352 -9.77 -2.29 17.19
N VAL A 353 -8.99 -3.37 17.19
CA VAL A 353 -9.40 -4.63 17.82
C VAL A 353 -9.28 -4.57 19.35
N GLU A 354 -8.13 -4.14 19.87
CA GLU A 354 -7.88 -4.16 21.31
C GLU A 354 -8.56 -3.01 22.05
N LYS A 355 -8.46 -1.78 21.54
CA LYS A 355 -9.04 -0.62 22.23
C LYS A 355 -10.52 -0.43 21.87
N ILE A 356 -10.85 -0.31 20.59
CA ILE A 356 -12.22 0.07 20.21
C ILE A 356 -13.21 -1.08 20.42
N ILE A 357 -12.92 -2.27 19.90
CA ILE A 357 -13.86 -3.40 20.01
C ILE A 357 -13.91 -3.92 21.45
N GLN A 358 -12.77 -4.23 22.05
CA GLN A 358 -12.79 -4.86 23.38
C GLN A 358 -13.07 -3.89 24.52
N GLU A 359 -12.47 -2.69 24.53
CA GLU A 359 -12.66 -1.75 25.64
C GLU A 359 -13.85 -0.80 25.40
N ASP A 360 -13.85 -0.05 24.29
CA ASP A 360 -14.86 1.02 24.07
C ASP A 360 -16.26 0.43 23.83
N LEU A 361 -16.37 -0.64 23.02
CA LEU A 361 -17.63 -1.36 22.79
C LEU A 361 -17.92 -2.46 23.83
N LYS A 362 -16.96 -2.75 24.73
CA LYS A 362 -17.07 -3.77 25.79
C LYS A 362 -17.37 -5.17 25.24
N ILE A 363 -16.75 -5.54 24.13
CA ILE A 363 -16.93 -6.85 23.49
C ILE A 363 -15.71 -7.72 23.78
N GLU A 364 -15.84 -8.67 24.70
CA GLU A 364 -14.75 -9.59 25.02
C GLU A 364 -14.46 -10.54 23.85
N LEU A 365 -13.22 -10.52 23.35
CA LEU A 365 -12.76 -11.39 22.27
C LEU A 365 -11.82 -12.46 22.84
N LYS A 366 -12.22 -13.73 22.77
CA LYS A 366 -11.35 -14.85 23.14
C LYS A 366 -10.30 -15.08 22.06
N ARG A 367 -9.01 -15.11 22.40
CA ARG A 367 -7.94 -15.48 21.46
C ARG A 367 -8.04 -16.96 21.07
N LYS A 368 -7.76 -17.27 19.80
CA LYS A 368 -7.63 -18.64 19.30
C LYS A 368 -6.31 -19.24 19.76
N GLU A 369 -6.33 -20.53 20.12
CA GLU A 369 -5.12 -21.29 20.46
C GLU A 369 -4.31 -21.69 19.22
N ASN A 370 -4.98 -21.82 18.07
CA ASN A 370 -4.40 -22.30 16.82
C ASN A 370 -4.13 -21.20 15.79
N PHE A 371 -4.08 -19.93 16.20
CA PHE A 371 -3.71 -18.86 15.28
C PHE A 371 -2.28 -19.07 14.76
N ASN A 372 -2.13 -19.16 13.43
CA ASN A 372 -0.82 -19.25 12.79
C ASN A 372 -0.43 -17.88 12.22
N PRO A 373 0.56 -17.18 12.82
CA PRO A 373 1.00 -15.88 12.30
C PRO A 373 1.76 -15.99 10.99
N ILE A 374 2.27 -17.18 10.64
CA ILE A 374 3.25 -17.39 9.58
C ILE A 374 2.56 -17.65 8.25
N ARG A 375 2.93 -16.86 7.24
CA ARG A 375 2.61 -17.08 5.83
C ARG A 375 3.90 -17.04 5.02
N LYS A 376 4.04 -17.93 4.04
CA LYS A 376 5.20 -17.99 3.15
C LYS A 376 4.93 -17.37 1.79
N GLY A 377 5.91 -16.62 1.29
CA GLY A 377 5.98 -15.93 0.01
C GLY A 377 5.90 -16.84 -1.20
N ILE A 378 5.62 -16.21 -2.34
CA ILE A 378 5.98 -16.79 -3.62
C ILE A 378 7.49 -16.64 -3.72
N ILE A 379 8.19 -17.75 -3.98
CA ILE A 379 9.64 -17.75 -4.15
C ILE A 379 9.98 -16.95 -5.41
N ARG A 380 10.80 -15.91 -5.25
CA ARG A 380 11.37 -15.16 -6.36
C ARG A 380 12.64 -15.85 -6.82
N PHE A 381 12.54 -16.68 -7.84
CA PHE A 381 13.68 -17.48 -8.31
C PHE A 381 14.87 -16.63 -8.78
N ALA A 382 14.59 -15.42 -9.29
CA ALA A 382 15.60 -14.45 -9.69
C ALA A 382 16.57 -14.04 -8.56
N ASP A 383 16.15 -14.20 -7.31
CA ASP A 383 16.88 -13.81 -6.11
C ASP A 383 17.61 -15.01 -5.45
N LEU A 384 17.39 -16.24 -5.95
CA LEU A 384 18.06 -17.44 -5.45
C LEU A 384 19.47 -17.60 -6.04
N PRO A 385 20.40 -18.23 -5.30
CA PRO A 385 21.63 -18.76 -5.88
C PRO A 385 21.33 -19.73 -7.04
N LEU A 386 22.16 -19.72 -8.07
CA LEU A 386 21.94 -20.54 -9.28
C LEU A 386 21.84 -22.04 -8.98
N ASP A 387 22.63 -22.56 -8.05
CA ASP A 387 22.59 -23.98 -7.68
C ASP A 387 21.25 -24.35 -7.02
N GLU A 388 20.73 -23.49 -6.14
CA GLU A 388 19.41 -23.70 -5.52
C GLU A 388 18.30 -23.62 -6.56
N TRP A 389 18.37 -22.66 -7.48
CA TRP A 389 17.42 -22.56 -8.58
C TRP A 389 17.48 -23.81 -9.49
N ASN A 390 18.66 -24.32 -9.81
CA ASN A 390 18.82 -25.56 -10.58
C ASN A 390 18.18 -26.77 -9.89
N GLU A 391 18.29 -26.88 -8.55
CA GLU A 391 17.60 -27.93 -7.79
C GLU A 391 16.07 -27.79 -7.86
N TRP A 392 15.55 -26.56 -7.89
CA TRP A 392 14.13 -26.32 -8.14
C TRP A 392 13.70 -26.74 -9.54
N ILE A 393 14.50 -26.46 -10.57
CA ILE A 393 14.21 -26.85 -11.96
C ILE A 393 14.12 -28.38 -12.10
N LYS A 394 14.97 -29.13 -11.38
CA LYS A 394 14.90 -30.60 -11.34
C LYS A 394 13.60 -31.11 -10.73
N LYS A 395 13.08 -30.43 -9.70
CA LYS A 395 11.83 -30.80 -9.01
C LYS A 395 10.58 -30.38 -9.78
N ASP A 396 10.62 -29.21 -10.41
CA ASP A 396 9.53 -28.61 -11.15
C ASP A 396 10.08 -27.83 -12.36
N PRO A 397 9.99 -28.38 -13.59
CA PRO A 397 10.50 -27.72 -14.79
C PRO A 397 9.92 -26.33 -15.04
N LEU A 398 8.75 -25.99 -14.48
CA LEU A 398 8.18 -24.64 -14.60
C LEU A 398 9.04 -23.58 -13.91
N ALA A 399 9.86 -23.97 -12.92
CA ALA A 399 10.82 -23.08 -12.29
C ALA A 399 11.92 -22.62 -13.26
N GLY A 400 12.18 -23.36 -14.36
CA GLY A 400 13.17 -22.98 -15.37
C GLY A 400 12.57 -22.18 -16.53
N LYS A 401 11.24 -22.13 -16.64
CA LYS A 401 10.55 -21.52 -17.78
C LYS A 401 10.30 -20.04 -17.54
N ILE A 402 11.21 -19.19 -18.01
CA ILE A 402 11.06 -17.73 -17.91
C ILE A 402 9.92 -17.24 -18.80
N VAL A 403 8.94 -16.58 -18.18
CA VAL A 403 7.79 -15.95 -18.85
C VAL A 403 8.00 -14.45 -19.00
N CYS A 404 8.47 -13.76 -17.94
CA CYS A 404 8.81 -12.34 -17.99
C CYS A 404 10.32 -12.14 -17.94
N TYR A 405 10.94 -11.76 -19.07
CA TYR A 405 12.38 -11.57 -19.13
C TYR A 405 12.87 -10.37 -18.31
N CYS A 406 12.16 -9.22 -18.37
CA CYS A 406 12.59 -7.99 -17.69
C CYS A 406 12.76 -8.16 -16.17
N ASN A 407 11.89 -8.96 -15.54
CA ASN A 407 11.93 -9.24 -14.11
C ASN A 407 12.25 -10.70 -13.78
N LYS A 408 12.69 -11.48 -14.77
CA LYS A 408 13.06 -12.90 -14.65
C LYS A 408 12.00 -13.76 -13.93
N VAL A 409 10.72 -13.50 -14.20
CA VAL A 409 9.60 -14.24 -13.59
C VAL A 409 9.36 -15.53 -14.35
N THR A 410 9.32 -16.63 -13.62
CA THR A 410 9.09 -18.00 -14.10
C THR A 410 7.59 -18.31 -14.26
N GLU A 411 7.27 -19.34 -15.03
CA GLU A 411 5.90 -19.87 -15.08
C GLU A 411 5.44 -20.41 -13.72
N ARG A 412 6.37 -20.98 -12.93
CA ARG A 412 6.08 -21.49 -11.58
C ARG A 412 5.55 -20.40 -10.64
N GLU A 413 6.15 -19.22 -10.65
CA GLU A 413 5.69 -18.06 -9.88
C GLU A 413 4.28 -17.62 -10.29
N ILE A 414 3.98 -17.63 -11.59
CA ILE A 414 2.66 -17.28 -12.13
C ILE A 414 1.63 -18.30 -11.67
N VAL A 415 1.91 -19.60 -11.81
CA VAL A 415 1.00 -20.67 -11.35
C VAL A 415 0.77 -20.59 -9.84
N GLU A 416 1.80 -20.29 -9.05
CA GLU A 416 1.65 -20.07 -7.61
C GLU A 416 0.73 -18.89 -7.30
N ALA A 417 0.89 -17.77 -8.00
CA ALA A 417 0.02 -16.61 -7.84
C ALA A 417 -1.44 -16.94 -8.15
N ILE A 418 -1.70 -17.78 -9.15
CA ILE A 418 -3.06 -18.25 -9.50
C ILE A 418 -3.63 -19.12 -8.39
N LYS A 419 -2.86 -20.08 -7.86
CA LYS A 419 -3.27 -20.92 -6.72
C LYS A 419 -3.63 -20.08 -5.50
N ARG A 420 -2.94 -18.96 -5.30
CA ARG A 420 -3.18 -17.98 -4.23
C ARG A 420 -4.28 -16.96 -4.51
N GLY A 421 -5.07 -17.15 -5.56
CA GLY A 421 -6.26 -16.35 -5.82
C GLY A 421 -6.13 -15.28 -6.90
N ALA A 422 -4.98 -15.13 -7.57
CA ALA A 422 -4.91 -14.25 -8.73
C ALA A 422 -5.81 -14.76 -9.87
N ARG A 423 -6.62 -13.88 -10.45
CA ARG A 423 -7.56 -14.20 -11.54
C ARG A 423 -7.43 -13.30 -12.78
N THR A 424 -6.58 -12.29 -12.72
CA THR A 424 -6.40 -11.27 -13.77
C THR A 424 -4.93 -11.05 -14.05
N LEU A 425 -4.60 -10.42 -15.20
CA LEU A 425 -3.22 -10.04 -15.51
C LEU A 425 -2.62 -9.14 -14.42
N ASP A 426 -3.34 -8.12 -13.96
CA ASP A 426 -2.87 -7.25 -12.88
C ASP A 426 -2.70 -8.06 -11.58
N GLY A 427 -3.54 -9.06 -11.32
CA GLY A 427 -3.42 -9.96 -10.16
C GLY A 427 -2.11 -10.75 -10.14
N ILE A 428 -1.66 -11.22 -11.31
CA ILE A 428 -0.33 -11.84 -11.49
C ILE A 428 0.77 -10.81 -11.32
N LYS A 429 0.63 -9.68 -11.99
CA LYS A 429 1.60 -8.57 -11.99
C LYS A 429 1.93 -8.09 -10.58
N PHE A 430 0.92 -7.82 -9.75
CA PHE A 430 1.15 -7.34 -8.38
C PHE A 430 1.70 -8.42 -7.43
N ARG A 431 1.55 -9.71 -7.74
CA ARG A 431 2.12 -10.81 -6.95
C ARG A 431 3.53 -11.22 -7.34
N THR A 432 3.90 -11.04 -8.61
CA THR A 432 5.15 -11.59 -9.17
C THR A 432 6.09 -10.52 -9.74
N ARG A 433 5.64 -9.27 -9.88
CA ARG A 433 6.29 -8.21 -10.66
C ARG A 433 6.42 -8.52 -12.15
N ALA A 434 5.77 -9.55 -12.68
CA ALA A 434 5.64 -9.70 -14.12
C ALA A 434 5.00 -8.44 -14.71
N MET A 435 5.43 -8.02 -15.90
CA MET A 435 4.94 -6.80 -16.57
C MET A 435 5.30 -5.46 -15.87
N PHE A 436 6.14 -5.43 -14.82
CA PHE A 436 6.63 -4.18 -14.22
C PHE A 436 7.84 -3.57 -14.91
N GLY A 437 8.70 -4.37 -15.54
CA GLY A 437 9.92 -3.85 -16.19
C GLY A 437 9.66 -3.05 -17.45
N LYS A 438 10.74 -2.57 -18.10
CA LYS A 438 10.73 -1.68 -19.27
C LYS A 438 9.68 -1.94 -20.36
N CYS A 439 9.38 -3.20 -20.69
CA CYS A 439 8.39 -3.52 -21.73
C CYS A 439 6.92 -3.32 -21.30
N GLN A 440 6.64 -3.08 -20.02
CA GLN A 440 5.30 -2.92 -19.44
C GLN A 440 4.29 -4.04 -19.83
N GLY A 441 4.81 -5.26 -20.06
CA GLY A 441 4.01 -6.41 -20.45
C GLY A 441 4.01 -6.73 -21.95
N GLY A 442 4.63 -5.91 -22.80
CA GLY A 442 4.62 -6.08 -24.26
C GLY A 442 5.03 -7.47 -24.76
N PHE A 443 5.88 -8.21 -24.04
CA PHE A 443 6.32 -9.56 -24.43
C PHE A 443 5.70 -10.71 -23.64
N CYS A 444 5.39 -10.48 -22.36
CA CYS A 444 4.97 -11.55 -21.45
C CYS A 444 3.45 -11.64 -21.27
N MET A 445 2.71 -10.57 -21.58
CA MET A 445 1.27 -10.47 -21.32
C MET A 445 0.47 -11.63 -21.95
N THR A 446 0.69 -11.93 -23.23
CA THR A 446 -0.03 -13.00 -23.94
C THR A 446 0.30 -14.39 -23.38
N ARG A 447 1.54 -14.61 -22.94
CA ARG A 447 1.94 -15.86 -22.29
C ARG A 447 1.26 -16.03 -20.92
N ILE A 448 1.23 -14.95 -20.13
CA ILE A 448 0.55 -14.94 -18.82
C ILE A 448 -0.96 -15.18 -19.00
N LEU A 449 -1.57 -14.56 -20.01
CA LEU A 449 -2.98 -14.77 -20.35
C LEU A 449 -3.26 -16.24 -20.63
N LYS A 450 -2.43 -16.90 -21.45
CA LYS A 450 -2.57 -18.34 -21.75
C LYS A 450 -2.40 -19.22 -20.53
N ILE A 451 -1.47 -18.88 -19.64
CA ILE A 451 -1.29 -19.59 -18.37
C ILE A 451 -2.53 -19.41 -17.48
N LEU A 452 -3.06 -18.19 -17.35
CA LEU A 452 -4.30 -17.92 -16.61
C LEU A 452 -5.47 -18.73 -17.15
N ALA A 453 -5.72 -18.68 -18.47
CA ALA A 453 -6.78 -19.44 -19.13
C ALA A 453 -6.65 -20.94 -18.85
N ARG A 454 -5.44 -21.50 -19.01
CA ARG A 454 -5.14 -22.91 -18.73
C ARG A 454 -5.40 -23.28 -17.27
N GLU A 455 -4.83 -22.55 -16.32
CA GLU A 455 -4.92 -22.89 -14.89
C GLU A 455 -6.32 -22.67 -14.31
N LEU A 456 -7.11 -21.77 -14.90
CA LEU A 456 -8.48 -21.49 -14.45
C LEU A 456 -9.54 -22.29 -15.22
N GLY A 457 -9.16 -22.99 -16.29
CA GLY A 457 -10.11 -23.70 -17.16
C GLY A 457 -11.07 -22.76 -17.88
N LEU A 458 -10.59 -21.57 -18.26
CA LEU A 458 -11.36 -20.53 -18.95
C LEU A 458 -10.89 -20.36 -20.38
N ASP A 459 -11.74 -19.80 -21.24
CA ASP A 459 -11.30 -19.32 -22.55
C ASP A 459 -10.37 -18.11 -22.40
N GLU A 460 -9.45 -17.93 -23.35
CA GLU A 460 -8.54 -16.77 -23.38
C GLU A 460 -9.30 -15.43 -23.34
N SER A 461 -10.50 -15.36 -23.92
CA SER A 461 -11.35 -14.17 -23.95
C SER A 461 -12.00 -13.80 -22.62
N GLU A 462 -12.07 -14.74 -21.67
CA GLU A 462 -12.62 -14.50 -20.33
C GLU A 462 -11.57 -13.89 -19.38
N ILE A 463 -10.29 -13.87 -19.78
CA ILE A 463 -9.23 -13.28 -18.96
C ILE A 463 -9.25 -11.76 -19.04
N LEU A 464 -9.39 -11.13 -17.88
CA LEU A 464 -9.46 -9.68 -17.73
C LEU A 464 -8.10 -9.07 -17.38
N LEU A 465 -7.89 -7.82 -17.79
CA LEU A 465 -6.70 -7.05 -17.39
C LEU A 465 -6.73 -6.75 -15.89
N LYS A 466 -7.82 -6.16 -15.40
CA LYS A 466 -7.98 -5.79 -13.99
C LYS A 466 -9.43 -5.88 -13.49
N SER A 467 -10.39 -5.29 -14.18
CA SER A 467 -11.80 -5.23 -13.77
C SER A 467 -12.71 -5.85 -14.83
N ARG A 468 -13.99 -6.06 -14.48
CA ARG A 468 -15.05 -6.52 -15.41
C ARG A 468 -15.18 -5.70 -16.69
N LYS A 469 -14.66 -4.46 -16.71
CA LYS A 469 -14.70 -3.54 -17.85
C LYS A 469 -13.36 -3.44 -18.58
N SER A 470 -12.50 -4.44 -18.44
CA SER A 470 -11.15 -4.42 -19.01
C SER A 470 -10.83 -5.74 -19.72
N TRP A 471 -11.66 -6.06 -20.72
CA TRP A 471 -11.42 -7.16 -21.65
C TRP A 471 -10.17 -6.90 -22.49
N LEU A 472 -9.45 -7.98 -22.82
CA LEU A 472 -8.24 -7.95 -23.66
C LEU A 472 -8.51 -8.46 -25.07
N ILE A 473 -9.45 -9.39 -25.19
CA ILE A 473 -9.89 -10.01 -26.43
C ILE A 473 -11.39 -9.74 -26.53
N ASP A 474 -11.81 -9.02 -27.58
CA ASP A 474 -13.19 -8.56 -27.76
C ASP A 474 -13.99 -9.44 -28.73
N GLY A 475 -13.52 -10.68 -28.94
CA GLY A 475 -14.15 -11.67 -29.80
C GLY A 475 -13.20 -12.36 -30.78
N ARG A 476 -13.73 -13.34 -31.53
CA ARG A 476 -13.00 -14.03 -32.59
C ARG A 476 -12.99 -13.17 -33.84
N VAL A 477 -11.81 -12.99 -34.43
CA VAL A 477 -11.64 -12.19 -35.66
C VAL A 477 -11.94 -13.01 -36.92
N ARG A 478 -11.86 -14.35 -36.86
CA ARG A 478 -12.26 -15.30 -37.90
C ARG A 478 -12.80 -16.58 -37.25
N GLU A 479 -13.84 -17.16 -37.85
CA GLU A 479 -14.41 -18.48 -37.50
C GLU A 479 -13.64 -19.63 -38.15
#